data_AF-X1RZY2-F1
#
_entry.id   AF-X1RZY2-F1
#
_cell.length_a   1.000
_cell.length_b   1.000
_cell.length_c   1.000
_cell.angle_alpha   90.00
_cell.angle_beta   90.00
_cell.angle_gamma   90.00
#
_symmetry.space_group_name_H-M   'P 1'
#
loop_
_entity.id
_entity.type
_entity.pdbx_description
1 polymer ?
#
loop_
_entity_poly.entity_id
_entity_poly.type
_entity_poly.pdbx_seq_one_letter_code
_entity_poly.pdbx_strand_id
1 'polypeptide(L)'
;MELARWISSYYVCPLGQVLAAMVPSGVKKGAGVKTEKHVYLAEDIDAAIEHLRSRKQKQIVKFLHGRGAFNSENAVELQGLLQAIGCTNAPVKRLAERQIVKTSHRTVITALPAVPQGMAIKAGEIVLNDDQREALVHINSQIDSGRFGVTLLYGVNDSGKTELYIRAIEAVLQKGKNAIVLLPEIALTAQTVQRFSAKFERIAVMHSGLTAAQRNAQWRKIKVGEADVVVGARSAVFAPVPRLGLIVVDEEHEPSYKQDTVPRYNGRDVAIKRAQLSSAHCLLGSATPSLEMLSNCRSKKHFNLVRLPKRVMNLPMPEMKLIDMRDGFSTHNGLDLISEPLAGCLSEVLAKKEQAILLLNRRGYSNFVFCPACKHTLHCRNCDVTLTFHKSKVPRPQRMRTVTGKHIDY
;
A
#
# COMPACT_ATOMS: atom_id res chain seq x y z
N MET A 1 -13.17 -16.14 2.46
CA MET A 1 -12.69 -17.50 2.77
C MET A 1 -11.98 -18.17 1.60
N GLU A 2 -12.52 -18.13 0.39
CA GLU A 2 -11.89 -18.75 -0.80
C GLU A 2 -10.46 -18.26 -1.06
N LEU A 3 -10.22 -16.95 -1.00
CA LEU A 3 -8.88 -16.39 -1.13
C LEU A 3 -7.90 -16.98 -0.10
N ALA A 4 -8.35 -17.19 1.15
CA ALA A 4 -7.52 -17.76 2.20
C ALA A 4 -7.14 -19.22 1.90
N ARG A 5 -8.11 -20.01 1.41
CA ARG A 5 -7.86 -21.40 1.00
C ARG A 5 -6.90 -21.46 -0.18
N TRP A 6 -7.07 -20.59 -1.17
CA TRP A 6 -6.15 -20.50 -2.29
C TRP A 6 -4.73 -20.11 -1.84
N ILE A 7 -4.57 -19.12 -0.97
CA ILE A 7 -3.24 -18.75 -0.44
C ILE A 7 -2.63 -19.93 0.33
N SER A 8 -3.41 -20.60 1.18
CA SER A 8 -2.95 -21.74 1.96
C SER A 8 -2.44 -22.88 1.06
N SER A 9 -3.18 -23.21 0.00
CA SER A 9 -2.81 -24.24 -0.97
C SER A 9 -1.63 -23.82 -1.85
N TYR A 10 -1.70 -22.63 -2.47
CA TYR A 10 -0.71 -22.15 -3.43
C TYR A 10 0.65 -21.85 -2.78
N TYR A 11 0.65 -21.24 -1.59
CA TYR A 11 1.88 -20.94 -0.84
C TYR A 11 2.24 -22.00 0.20
N VAL A 12 1.53 -23.13 0.21
CA VAL A 12 1.79 -24.30 1.07
C VAL A 12 2.01 -23.89 2.53
N CYS A 13 0.98 -23.31 3.14
CA CYS A 13 1.03 -22.85 4.52
C CYS A 13 -0.29 -23.10 5.27
N PRO A 14 -0.27 -23.23 6.62
CA PRO A 14 -1.48 -23.51 7.38
C PRO A 14 -2.55 -22.43 7.21
N LEU A 15 -3.79 -22.83 6.94
CA LEU A 15 -4.92 -21.90 6.76
C LEU A 15 -5.09 -20.94 7.95
N GLY A 16 -4.83 -21.41 9.18
CA GLY A 16 -4.88 -20.58 10.38
C GLY A 16 -3.91 -19.39 10.32
N GLN A 17 -2.70 -19.59 9.79
CA GLN A 17 -1.72 -18.50 9.62
C GLN A 17 -2.13 -17.54 8.51
N VAL A 18 -2.76 -18.03 7.44
CA VAL A 18 -3.33 -17.19 6.38
C VAL A 18 -4.44 -16.31 6.93
N LEU A 19 -5.42 -16.90 7.62
CA LEU A 19 -6.51 -16.14 8.26
C LEU A 19 -5.95 -15.15 9.28
N ALA A 20 -4.87 -15.54 9.98
CA ALA A 20 -4.21 -14.65 10.91
C ALA A 20 -3.54 -13.45 10.23
N ALA A 21 -3.01 -13.60 9.03
CA ALA A 21 -2.43 -12.51 8.25
C ALA A 21 -3.51 -11.60 7.60
N MET A 22 -4.65 -12.18 7.19
CA MET A 22 -5.74 -11.43 6.55
C MET A 22 -6.49 -10.52 7.52
N VAL A 23 -6.52 -10.85 8.81
CA VAL A 23 -7.19 -10.05 9.84
C VAL A 23 -6.13 -9.42 10.75
N PRO A 24 -5.96 -8.08 10.74
CA PRO A 24 -4.95 -7.43 11.55
C PRO A 24 -5.09 -7.75 13.05
N SER A 25 -3.96 -7.88 13.76
CA SER A 25 -3.94 -8.19 15.19
C SER A 25 -4.75 -7.20 16.04
N GLY A 26 -4.70 -5.90 15.72
CA GLY A 26 -5.51 -4.86 16.35
C GLY A 26 -7.01 -5.09 16.19
N VAL A 27 -7.46 -5.63 15.07
CA VAL A 27 -8.88 -5.99 14.85
C VAL A 27 -9.25 -7.19 15.71
N LYS A 28 -8.41 -8.24 15.75
CA LYS A 28 -8.68 -9.45 16.56
C LYS A 28 -8.78 -9.15 18.06
N LYS A 29 -7.94 -8.24 18.56
CA LYS A 29 -7.90 -7.84 19.97
C LYS A 29 -8.91 -6.74 20.34
N GLY A 30 -9.67 -6.22 19.37
CA GLY A 30 -10.53 -5.06 19.60
C GLY A 30 -9.74 -3.83 20.08
N ALA A 31 -8.54 -3.60 19.54
CA ALA A 31 -7.70 -2.48 19.96
C ALA A 31 -8.37 -1.14 19.66
N GLY A 32 -8.34 -0.22 20.64
CA GLY A 32 -8.98 1.10 20.53
C GLY A 32 -10.51 1.07 20.61
N VAL A 33 -11.11 -0.10 20.80
CA VAL A 33 -12.57 -0.27 20.93
C VAL A 33 -12.95 0.10 22.36
N LYS A 34 -13.62 1.24 22.54
CA LYS A 34 -14.19 1.65 23.81
C LYS A 34 -15.71 1.50 23.73
N THR A 35 -16.30 0.88 24.73
CA THR A 35 -17.77 0.85 24.85
C THR A 35 -18.17 2.10 25.60
N GLU A 36 -18.81 3.03 24.91
CA GLU A 36 -19.33 4.26 25.50
C GLU A 36 -20.82 4.08 25.78
N LYS A 37 -21.21 4.38 27.01
CA LYS A 37 -22.61 4.37 27.41
C LYS A 37 -23.26 5.64 26.90
N HIS A 38 -24.30 5.48 26.10
CA HIS A 38 -25.11 6.56 25.54
C HIS A 38 -26.49 6.57 26.19
N VAL A 39 -27.11 7.74 26.20
CA VAL A 39 -28.31 8.04 26.99
C VAL A 39 -29.30 8.80 26.11
N TYR A 40 -30.55 8.37 26.10
CA TYR A 40 -31.63 9.01 25.35
C TYR A 40 -32.94 8.97 26.15
N LEU A 41 -33.87 9.86 25.82
CA LEU A 41 -35.19 9.93 26.45
C LEU A 41 -36.08 8.77 25.98
N ALA A 42 -36.87 8.21 26.88
CA ALA A 42 -37.90 7.25 26.49
C ALA A 42 -39.08 7.96 25.80
N GLU A 43 -39.89 7.19 25.08
CA GLU A 43 -41.16 7.67 24.50
C GLU A 43 -42.18 7.91 25.63
N ASP A 44 -43.10 8.86 25.44
CA ASP A 44 -44.21 9.21 26.35
C ASP A 44 -43.80 9.56 27.79
N ILE A 45 -42.86 10.48 27.95
CA ILE A 45 -42.31 10.88 29.27
C ILE A 45 -42.94 12.14 29.86
N ASP A 46 -43.86 12.82 29.19
CA ASP A 46 -44.36 14.14 29.59
C ASP A 46 -44.98 14.15 31.00
N ALA A 47 -45.83 13.17 31.31
CA ALA A 47 -46.41 13.01 32.65
C ALA A 47 -45.35 12.67 33.72
N ALA A 48 -44.27 11.97 33.33
CA ALA A 48 -43.20 11.58 34.23
C ALA A 48 -42.24 12.75 34.54
N ILE A 49 -42.10 13.70 33.60
CA ILE A 49 -41.27 14.91 33.74
C ILE A 49 -41.86 15.88 34.77
N GLU A 50 -43.19 16.06 34.78
CA GLU A 50 -43.88 16.97 35.72
C GLU A 50 -43.59 16.62 37.19
N HIS A 51 -43.44 15.33 37.49
CA HIS A 51 -43.20 14.81 38.83
C HIS A 51 -41.72 14.84 39.26
N LEU A 52 -40.80 15.31 38.41
CA LEU A 52 -39.39 15.44 38.77
C LEU A 52 -39.18 16.63 39.71
N ARG A 53 -38.77 16.38 40.96
CA ARG A 53 -38.46 17.45 41.93
C ARG A 53 -36.99 17.89 41.91
N SER A 54 -36.08 17.09 41.35
CA SER A 54 -34.64 17.38 41.35
C SER A 54 -34.25 18.34 40.22
N ARG A 55 -33.60 19.45 40.57
CA ARG A 55 -33.06 20.45 39.62
C ARG A 55 -32.11 19.84 38.59
N LYS A 56 -31.24 18.92 39.01
CA LYS A 56 -30.28 18.24 38.12
C LYS A 56 -30.95 17.25 37.17
N GLN A 57 -32.02 16.56 37.60
CA GLN A 57 -32.80 15.68 36.72
C GLN A 57 -33.55 16.47 35.64
N LYS A 58 -34.16 17.61 35.99
CA LYS A 58 -34.80 18.50 35.01
C LYS A 58 -33.79 19.04 33.98
N GLN A 59 -32.58 19.38 34.41
CA GLN A 59 -31.51 19.82 33.50
C GLN A 59 -31.07 18.72 32.53
N ILE A 60 -30.97 17.47 32.99
CA ILE A 60 -30.66 16.32 32.12
C ILE A 60 -31.72 16.12 31.06
N VAL A 61 -33.00 16.10 31.46
CA VAL A 61 -34.12 15.95 30.52
C VAL A 61 -34.16 17.09 29.51
N LYS A 62 -34.04 18.35 29.97
CA LYS A 62 -34.03 19.52 29.08
C LYS A 62 -32.85 19.49 28.10
N PHE A 63 -31.68 19.03 28.54
CA PHE A 63 -30.51 18.90 27.68
C PHE A 63 -30.70 17.82 26.60
N LEU A 64 -31.21 16.64 26.98
CA LEU A 64 -31.48 15.55 26.03
C LEU A 64 -32.59 15.93 25.04
N HIS A 65 -33.64 16.60 25.52
CA HIS A 65 -34.74 17.11 24.69
C HIS A 65 -34.25 18.18 23.70
N GLY A 66 -33.41 19.12 24.15
CA GLY A 66 -32.82 20.15 23.28
C GLY A 66 -31.84 19.60 22.23
N ARG A 67 -31.28 18.41 22.45
CA ARG A 67 -30.42 17.68 21.50
C ARG A 67 -31.20 16.74 20.57
N GLY A 68 -32.52 16.60 20.74
CA GLY A 68 -33.32 15.66 19.95
C GLY A 68 -33.02 14.18 20.25
N ALA A 69 -32.51 13.88 21.44
CA ALA A 69 -32.05 12.54 21.82
C ALA A 69 -33.22 11.64 22.28
N PHE A 70 -34.12 11.30 21.35
CA PHE A 70 -35.32 10.50 21.61
C PHE A 70 -35.19 9.01 21.25
N ASN A 71 -34.10 8.62 20.60
CA ASN A 71 -33.86 7.25 20.19
C ASN A 71 -32.37 6.89 20.31
N SER A 72 -32.04 5.62 20.03
CA SER A 72 -30.68 5.10 20.14
C SER A 72 -29.69 5.72 19.14
N GLU A 73 -30.16 6.24 18.01
CA GLU A 73 -29.32 6.86 16.96
C GLU A 73 -28.86 8.27 17.36
N ASN A 74 -29.77 9.04 17.98
CA ASN A 74 -29.53 10.40 18.47
C ASN A 74 -29.11 10.45 19.96
N ALA A 75 -28.79 9.30 20.55
CA ALA A 75 -28.39 9.21 21.94
C ALA A 75 -27.09 9.99 22.21
N VAL A 76 -26.98 10.58 23.40
CA VAL A 76 -25.84 11.40 23.80
C VAL A 76 -24.88 10.59 24.69
N GLU A 77 -23.58 10.76 24.52
CA GLU A 77 -22.57 10.13 25.37
C GLU A 77 -22.75 10.53 26.85
N LEU A 78 -22.79 9.54 27.76
CA LEU A 78 -22.99 9.75 29.18
C LEU A 78 -21.90 10.65 29.79
N GLN A 79 -20.62 10.45 29.46
CA GLN A 79 -19.56 11.28 30.04
C GLN A 79 -19.67 12.74 29.60
N GLY A 80 -19.92 12.99 28.31
CA GLY A 80 -20.19 14.33 27.78
C GLY A 80 -21.41 15.00 28.42
N LEU A 81 -22.50 14.26 28.63
CA LEU A 81 -23.69 14.72 29.33
C LEU A 81 -23.39 15.12 30.79
N LEU A 82 -22.66 14.27 31.51
CA LEU A 82 -22.29 14.52 32.90
C LEU A 82 -21.37 15.75 33.06
N GLN A 83 -20.43 15.94 32.14
CA GLN A 83 -19.57 17.13 32.08
C GLN A 83 -20.35 18.39 31.75
N ALA A 84 -21.19 18.37 30.71
CA ALA A 84 -21.98 19.53 30.27
C ALA A 84 -22.92 20.05 31.38
N ILE A 85 -23.45 19.16 32.22
CA ILE A 85 -24.38 19.50 33.30
C ILE A 85 -23.66 19.66 34.65
N GLY A 86 -22.41 19.21 34.75
CA GLY A 86 -21.64 19.16 35.99
C GLY A 86 -22.34 18.31 37.05
N CYS A 87 -22.59 17.03 36.77
CA CYS A 87 -23.25 16.11 37.72
C CYS A 87 -22.62 14.72 37.74
N THR A 88 -22.88 13.96 38.81
CA THR A 88 -22.46 12.55 38.93
C THR A 88 -23.43 11.63 38.21
N ASN A 89 -23.12 10.33 38.10
CA ASN A 89 -24.00 9.36 37.41
C ASN A 89 -25.31 9.04 38.18
N ALA A 90 -25.43 9.46 39.44
CA ALA A 90 -26.57 9.11 40.30
C ALA A 90 -27.95 9.65 39.83
N PRO A 91 -28.09 10.89 39.30
CA PRO A 91 -29.34 11.39 38.76
C PRO A 91 -29.76 10.66 37.47
N VAL A 92 -28.80 10.31 36.60
CA VAL A 92 -29.05 9.55 35.37
C VAL A 92 -29.54 8.13 35.70
N LYS A 93 -28.91 7.47 36.68
CA LYS A 93 -29.35 6.13 37.13
C LYS A 93 -30.79 6.15 37.66
N ARG A 94 -31.14 7.15 38.48
CA ARG A 94 -32.52 7.33 38.98
C ARG A 94 -33.53 7.64 37.88
N LEU A 95 -33.13 8.35 36.83
CA LEU A 95 -33.99 8.58 35.65
C LEU A 95 -34.18 7.30 34.84
N ALA A 96 -33.15 6.45 34.75
CA ALA A 96 -33.25 5.14 34.10
C ALA A 96 -34.12 4.15 34.90
N GLU A 97 -34.00 4.14 36.24
CA GLU A 97 -34.86 3.34 37.13
C GLU A 97 -36.34 3.72 36.99
N ARG A 98 -36.62 5.01 36.74
CA ARG A 98 -37.97 5.53 36.49
C ARG A 98 -38.43 5.38 35.03
N GLN A 99 -37.66 4.69 34.18
CA GLN A 99 -37.95 4.51 32.75
C GLN A 99 -38.07 5.82 31.93
N ILE A 100 -37.64 6.96 32.47
CA ILE A 100 -37.65 8.26 31.77
C ILE A 100 -36.51 8.35 30.76
N VAL A 101 -35.44 7.62 31.02
CA VAL A 101 -34.21 7.61 30.22
C VAL A 101 -33.83 6.17 29.92
N LYS A 102 -33.53 5.88 28.66
CA LYS A 102 -32.97 4.60 28.22
C LYS A 102 -31.48 4.74 27.96
N THR A 103 -30.74 3.65 28.14
CA THR A 103 -29.29 3.62 27.91
C THR A 103 -28.95 2.63 26.81
N SER A 104 -28.20 3.07 25.82
CA SER A 104 -27.61 2.21 24.79
C SER A 104 -26.09 2.15 25.00
N HIS A 105 -25.45 1.12 24.46
CA HIS A 105 -24.00 1.04 24.42
C HIS A 105 -23.58 1.24 22.97
N ARG A 106 -22.76 2.26 22.71
CA ARG A 106 -22.18 2.50 21.40
C ARG A 106 -20.70 2.16 21.46
N THR A 107 -20.26 1.34 20.53
CA THR A 107 -18.85 1.05 20.38
C THR A 107 -18.18 2.16 19.60
N VAL A 108 -17.31 2.94 20.26
CA VAL A 108 -16.58 4.05 19.66
C VAL A 108 -15.10 3.72 19.59
N ILE A 109 -14.43 4.10 18.51
CA ILE A 109 -12.98 3.91 18.37
C ILE A 109 -12.32 5.27 18.42
N THR A 110 -11.57 5.51 19.49
CA THR A 110 -10.75 6.72 19.60
C THR A 110 -9.46 6.48 18.82
N ALA A 111 -9.32 7.11 17.65
CA ALA A 111 -8.09 7.10 16.87
C ALA A 111 -7.83 8.48 16.29
N LEU A 112 -6.57 8.94 16.39
CA LEU A 112 -6.11 10.13 15.68
C LEU A 112 -6.26 9.92 14.16
N PRO A 113 -6.64 10.95 13.39
CA PRO A 113 -6.78 10.85 11.94
C PRO A 113 -5.49 10.31 11.32
N ALA A 114 -5.65 9.31 10.44
CA ALA A 114 -4.51 8.66 9.78
C ALA A 114 -3.84 9.54 8.72
N VAL A 115 -4.51 10.63 8.31
CA VAL A 115 -4.02 11.57 7.30
C VAL A 115 -3.86 12.94 7.98
N PRO A 116 -2.65 13.53 7.99
CA PRO A 116 -2.44 14.90 8.45
C PRO A 116 -3.29 15.88 7.64
N GLN A 117 -4.03 16.77 8.31
CA GLN A 117 -4.69 17.89 7.63
C GLN A 117 -3.62 18.87 7.14
N GLY A 118 -3.48 19.02 5.82
CA GLY A 118 -2.49 19.92 5.21
C GLY A 118 -2.82 20.17 3.74
N MET A 119 -2.76 21.46 3.37
CA MET A 119 -3.05 22.08 2.07
C MET A 119 -3.48 21.13 0.94
N ALA A 120 -4.78 21.08 0.66
CA ALA A 120 -5.28 20.51 -0.57
C ALA A 120 -4.66 21.26 -1.75
N ILE A 121 -3.70 20.63 -2.43
CA ILE A 121 -3.16 21.16 -3.67
C ILE A 121 -4.32 21.12 -4.67
N LYS A 122 -4.91 22.28 -4.98
CA LYS A 122 -5.81 22.43 -6.13
C LYS A 122 -4.99 22.14 -7.37
N ALA A 123 -5.00 20.89 -7.81
CA ALA A 123 -4.48 20.54 -9.11
C ALA A 123 -5.41 21.16 -10.16
N GLY A 124 -4.84 21.93 -11.10
CA GLY A 124 -5.56 22.38 -12.29
C GLY A 124 -6.08 21.20 -13.10
N GLU A 125 -6.88 21.48 -14.13
CA GLU A 125 -7.41 20.45 -15.02
C GLU A 125 -6.25 19.73 -15.74
N ILE A 126 -6.12 18.41 -15.53
CA ILE A 126 -5.05 17.60 -16.12
C ILE A 126 -5.53 17.08 -17.47
N VAL A 127 -4.97 17.62 -18.55
CA VAL A 127 -5.23 17.14 -19.92
C VAL A 127 -4.38 15.90 -20.20
N LEU A 128 -5.01 14.82 -20.66
CA LEU A 128 -4.32 13.60 -21.05
C LEU A 128 -3.72 13.70 -22.45
N ASN A 129 -2.53 13.13 -22.65
CA ASN A 129 -1.98 12.93 -23.98
C ASN A 129 -2.65 11.76 -24.71
N ASP A 130 -2.32 11.54 -25.98
CA ASP A 130 -2.93 10.49 -26.82
C ASP A 130 -2.76 9.08 -26.22
N ASP A 131 -1.52 8.73 -25.85
CA ASP A 131 -1.20 7.43 -25.25
C ASP A 131 -2.04 7.15 -23.98
N GLN A 132 -2.21 8.18 -23.14
CA GLN A 132 -3.02 8.10 -21.92
C GLN A 132 -4.52 8.00 -22.22
N ARG A 133 -5.02 8.73 -23.22
CA ARG A 133 -6.43 8.64 -23.63
C ARG A 133 -6.78 7.26 -24.14
N GLU A 134 -5.96 6.69 -25.01
CA GLU A 134 -6.14 5.33 -25.52
C GLU A 134 -6.08 4.29 -24.39
N ALA A 135 -5.11 4.43 -23.48
CA ALA A 135 -5.00 3.59 -22.31
C ALA A 135 -6.26 3.65 -21.42
N LEU A 136 -6.80 4.86 -21.19
CA LEU A 136 -8.00 5.04 -20.39
C LEU A 136 -9.24 4.42 -21.05
N VAL A 137 -9.39 4.56 -22.36
CA VAL A 137 -10.47 3.91 -23.13
C VAL A 137 -10.41 2.39 -22.94
N HIS A 138 -9.23 1.80 -23.09
CA HIS A 138 -9.03 0.36 -22.84
C HIS A 138 -9.41 -0.01 -21.40
N ILE A 139 -8.86 0.67 -20.40
CA ILE A 139 -9.11 0.39 -18.98
C ILE A 139 -10.61 0.50 -18.66
N ASN A 140 -11.29 1.54 -19.14
CA ASN A 140 -12.72 1.73 -18.94
C ASN A 140 -13.52 0.60 -19.58
N SER A 141 -13.19 0.17 -20.81
CA SER A 141 -13.85 -0.98 -21.44
C SER A 141 -13.76 -2.27 -20.60
N GLN A 142 -12.61 -2.48 -19.94
CA GLN A 142 -12.41 -3.65 -19.09
C GLN A 142 -13.25 -3.55 -17.81
N ILE A 143 -13.30 -2.38 -17.19
CA ILE A 143 -14.16 -2.08 -16.03
C ILE A 143 -15.65 -2.24 -16.42
N ASP A 144 -16.02 -1.79 -17.63
CA ASP A 144 -17.38 -1.84 -18.17
C ASP A 144 -17.87 -3.25 -18.42
N SER A 145 -16.98 -4.16 -18.83
CA SER A 145 -17.32 -5.57 -19.02
C SER A 145 -17.84 -6.25 -17.76
N GLY A 146 -17.49 -5.73 -16.57
CA GLY A 146 -17.83 -6.33 -15.28
C GLY A 146 -17.22 -7.72 -15.05
N ARG A 147 -16.25 -8.13 -15.89
CA ARG A 147 -15.57 -9.42 -15.85
C ARG A 147 -14.15 -9.26 -15.33
N PHE A 148 -13.57 -10.38 -14.91
CA PHE A 148 -12.16 -10.43 -14.56
C PHE A 148 -11.27 -10.14 -15.78
N GLY A 149 -10.31 -9.25 -15.59
CA GLY A 149 -9.22 -8.98 -16.51
C GLY A 149 -8.04 -8.36 -15.78
N VAL A 150 -6.86 -8.44 -16.40
CA VAL A 150 -5.64 -7.82 -15.91
C VAL A 150 -5.09 -6.92 -17.01
N THR A 151 -4.80 -5.67 -16.68
CA THR A 151 -4.11 -4.74 -17.58
C THR A 151 -2.76 -4.40 -16.97
N LEU A 152 -1.67 -4.70 -17.68
CA LEU A 152 -0.34 -4.22 -17.37
C LEU A 152 -0.11 -2.90 -18.11
N LEU A 153 -0.05 -1.80 -17.35
CA LEU A 153 0.30 -0.48 -17.82
C LEU A 153 1.81 -0.29 -17.75
N TYR A 154 2.47 -0.51 -18.88
CA TYR A 154 3.91 -0.34 -19.05
C TYR A 154 4.22 1.08 -19.53
N GLY A 155 4.54 1.96 -18.58
CA GLY A 155 4.84 3.36 -18.87
C GLY A 155 6.11 3.83 -18.23
N VAL A 156 6.97 4.52 -19.00
CA VAL A 156 8.22 5.12 -18.50
C VAL A 156 7.99 6.01 -17.27
N ASN A 157 9.05 6.32 -16.51
CA ASN A 157 8.93 7.27 -15.41
C ASN A 157 8.34 8.60 -15.92
N ASP A 158 7.44 9.19 -15.14
CA ASP A 158 6.68 10.38 -15.50
C ASP A 158 5.79 10.22 -16.75
N SER A 159 5.38 9.01 -17.13
CA SER A 159 4.32 8.80 -18.15
C SER A 159 2.89 9.09 -17.65
N GLY A 160 2.73 9.46 -16.38
CA GLY A 160 1.43 9.83 -15.79
C GLY A 160 0.52 8.67 -15.41
N LYS A 161 1.08 7.47 -15.14
CA LYS A 161 0.31 6.28 -14.71
C LYS A 161 -0.66 6.56 -13.55
N THR A 162 -0.22 7.34 -12.56
CA THR A 162 -1.04 7.71 -11.39
C THR A 162 -2.35 8.40 -11.78
N GLU A 163 -2.34 9.22 -12.84
CA GLU A 163 -3.54 9.91 -13.30
C GLU A 163 -4.55 8.92 -13.92
N LEU A 164 -4.05 7.91 -14.63
CA LEU A 164 -4.90 6.83 -15.15
C LEU A 164 -5.48 5.99 -14.00
N TYR A 165 -4.73 5.75 -12.92
CA TYR A 165 -5.28 5.07 -11.74
C TYR A 165 -6.43 5.85 -11.14
N ILE A 166 -6.26 7.17 -10.96
CA ILE A 166 -7.29 8.04 -10.39
C ILE A 166 -8.57 7.99 -11.23
N ARG A 167 -8.47 8.19 -12.56
CA ARG A 167 -9.63 8.13 -13.46
C ARG A 167 -10.28 6.75 -13.54
N ALA A 168 -9.48 5.67 -13.48
CA ALA A 168 -10.00 4.31 -13.42
C ALA A 168 -10.79 4.05 -12.12
N ILE A 169 -10.31 4.59 -11.00
CA ILE A 169 -11.02 4.52 -9.71
C ILE A 169 -12.34 5.30 -9.80
N GLU A 170 -12.32 6.53 -10.34
CA GLU A 170 -13.54 7.33 -10.55
C GLU A 170 -14.60 6.55 -11.35
N ALA A 171 -14.22 5.92 -12.45
CA ALA A 171 -15.12 5.10 -13.28
C ALA A 171 -15.73 3.91 -12.50
N VAL A 172 -14.97 3.30 -11.58
CA VAL A 172 -15.45 2.19 -10.74
C VAL A 172 -16.41 2.71 -9.66
N LEU A 173 -16.11 3.85 -9.05
CA LEU A 173 -16.96 4.49 -8.04
C LEU A 173 -18.31 4.92 -8.63
N GLN A 174 -18.33 5.46 -9.85
CA GLN A 174 -19.57 5.81 -10.58
C GLN A 174 -20.51 4.62 -10.77
N LYS A 175 -20.00 3.39 -10.69
CA LYS A 175 -20.77 2.14 -10.78
C LYS A 175 -21.17 1.57 -9.41
N GLY A 176 -20.98 2.33 -8.33
CA GLY A 176 -21.27 1.87 -6.97
C GLY A 176 -20.35 0.76 -6.46
N LYS A 177 -19.21 0.55 -7.13
CA LYS A 177 -18.16 -0.40 -6.75
C LYS A 177 -17.01 0.33 -6.04
N ASN A 178 -16.14 -0.43 -5.39
CA ASN A 178 -15.04 0.12 -4.58
C ASN A 178 -13.68 -0.33 -5.11
N ALA A 179 -12.62 0.38 -4.72
CA ALA A 179 -11.27 0.15 -5.24
C ALA A 179 -10.21 -0.05 -4.13
N ILE A 180 -9.19 -0.83 -4.45
CA ILE A 180 -7.96 -0.97 -3.65
C ILE A 180 -6.79 -0.46 -4.48
N VAL A 181 -5.92 0.34 -3.87
CA VAL A 181 -4.66 0.79 -4.44
C VAL A 181 -3.53 0.27 -3.55
N LEU A 182 -2.73 -0.62 -4.11
CA LEU A 182 -1.51 -1.11 -3.50
C LEU A 182 -0.34 -0.26 -4.01
N LEU A 183 0.43 0.24 -3.06
CA LEU A 183 1.66 0.98 -3.31
C LEU A 183 2.82 0.25 -2.60
N PRO A 184 4.05 0.31 -3.13
CA PRO A 184 5.23 -0.10 -2.37
C PRO A 184 5.28 0.61 -1.01
N GLU A 185 5.79 -0.05 0.03
CA GLU A 185 5.81 0.52 1.38
C GLU A 185 6.59 1.85 1.43
N ILE A 186 7.64 1.97 0.63
CA ILE A 186 8.43 3.20 0.46
C ILE A 186 7.70 4.32 -0.30
N ALA A 187 6.76 3.96 -1.18
CA ALA A 187 6.02 4.89 -2.04
C ALA A 187 4.71 5.38 -1.38
N LEU A 188 4.27 4.73 -0.31
CA LEU A 188 3.15 5.15 0.53
C LEU A 188 3.55 6.32 1.45
N THR A 189 4.06 7.38 0.83
CA THR A 189 4.41 8.63 1.51
C THR A 189 3.15 9.44 1.83
N ALA A 190 3.27 10.39 2.76
CA ALA A 190 2.20 11.32 3.05
C ALA A 190 1.72 12.07 1.80
N GLN A 191 2.64 12.41 0.88
CA GLN A 191 2.33 13.09 -0.38
C GLN A 191 1.45 12.24 -1.30
N THR A 192 1.77 10.94 -1.47
CA THR A 192 0.95 10.04 -2.30
C THR A 192 -0.44 9.88 -1.70
N VAL A 193 -0.52 9.68 -0.38
CA VAL A 193 -1.81 9.57 0.33
C VAL A 193 -2.63 10.86 0.22
N GLN A 194 -1.99 12.03 0.34
CA GLN A 194 -2.65 13.33 0.17
C GLN A 194 -3.19 13.51 -1.24
N ARG A 195 -2.46 13.07 -2.27
CA ARG A 195 -2.92 13.13 -3.66
C ARG A 195 -4.21 12.33 -3.86
N PHE A 196 -4.29 11.12 -3.31
CA PHE A 196 -5.54 10.33 -3.36
C PHE A 196 -6.64 10.95 -2.49
N SER A 197 -6.32 11.45 -1.30
CA SER A 197 -7.29 12.10 -0.40
C SER A 197 -7.86 13.41 -0.95
N ALA A 198 -7.12 14.12 -1.80
CA ALA A 198 -7.58 15.32 -2.48
C ALA A 198 -8.60 15.01 -3.60
N LYS A 199 -8.59 13.78 -4.12
CA LYS A 199 -9.52 13.31 -5.16
C LYS A 199 -10.70 12.51 -4.61
N PHE A 200 -10.50 11.79 -3.50
CA PHE A 200 -11.50 10.89 -2.93
C PHE A 200 -11.76 11.21 -1.46
N GLU A 201 -12.97 11.67 -1.14
CA GLU A 201 -13.37 12.01 0.23
C GLU A 201 -13.43 10.78 1.15
N ARG A 202 -13.99 9.68 0.63
CA ARG A 202 -14.23 8.44 1.38
C ARG A 202 -13.05 7.49 1.21
N ILE A 203 -11.88 7.89 1.69
CA ILE A 203 -10.63 7.11 1.63
C ILE A 203 -10.31 6.42 2.96
N ALA A 204 -9.73 5.23 2.90
CA ALA A 204 -9.08 4.56 4.03
C ALA A 204 -7.63 4.23 3.72
N VAL A 205 -6.77 4.36 4.72
CA VAL A 205 -5.32 4.14 4.57
C VAL A 205 -4.89 2.96 5.43
N MET A 206 -4.10 2.03 4.88
CA MET A 206 -3.63 0.83 5.59
C MET A 206 -2.13 0.59 5.39
N HIS A 207 -1.34 0.76 6.45
CA HIS A 207 0.10 0.44 6.46
C HIS A 207 0.63 0.00 7.82
N SER A 208 1.90 -0.43 7.82
CA SER A 208 2.64 -0.93 8.97
C SER A 208 2.75 0.12 10.08
N GLY A 209 3.04 1.37 9.73
CA GLY A 209 3.17 2.51 10.65
C GLY A 209 1.90 2.92 11.42
N LEU A 210 0.72 2.36 11.11
CA LEU A 210 -0.49 2.62 11.91
C LEU A 210 -0.44 1.87 13.24
N THR A 211 -0.86 2.55 14.31
CA THR A 211 -1.12 1.92 15.61
C THR A 211 -2.22 0.85 15.51
N ALA A 212 -2.29 -0.06 16.47
CA ALA A 212 -3.31 -1.11 16.49
C ALA A 212 -4.75 -0.54 16.51
N ALA A 213 -4.97 0.56 17.22
CA ALA A 213 -6.26 1.27 17.28
C ALA A 213 -6.62 1.93 15.94
N GLN A 214 -5.70 2.68 15.34
CA GLN A 214 -5.90 3.29 14.02
C GLN A 214 -6.16 2.24 12.95
N ARG A 215 -5.39 1.15 12.93
CA ARG A 215 -5.57 0.06 11.98
C ARG A 215 -6.94 -0.61 12.12
N ASN A 216 -7.43 -0.78 13.36
CA ASN A 216 -8.77 -1.31 13.61
C ASN A 216 -9.86 -0.31 13.14
N ALA A 217 -9.69 0.98 13.42
CA ALA A 217 -10.59 2.03 12.95
C ALA A 217 -10.74 2.01 11.41
N GLN A 218 -9.61 2.02 10.69
CA GLN A 218 -9.59 1.98 9.22
C GLN A 218 -10.21 0.68 8.69
N TRP A 219 -9.87 -0.47 9.27
CA TRP A 219 -10.42 -1.76 8.85
C TRP A 219 -11.94 -1.81 9.04
N ARG A 220 -12.47 -1.28 10.16
CA ARG A 220 -13.92 -1.17 10.38
C ARG A 220 -14.58 -0.20 9.42
N LYS A 221 -14.01 0.99 9.22
CA LYS A 221 -14.47 2.00 8.24
C LYS A 221 -14.69 1.36 6.87
N ILE A 222 -13.73 0.54 6.43
CA ILE A 222 -13.83 -0.21 5.18
C ILE A 222 -14.96 -1.25 5.24
N LYS A 223 -15.02 -2.05 6.30
CA LYS A 223 -16.01 -3.13 6.45
C LYS A 223 -17.45 -2.63 6.45
N VAL A 224 -17.73 -1.48 7.08
CA VAL A 224 -19.08 -0.90 7.14
C VAL A 224 -19.42 -0.07 5.89
N GLY A 225 -18.49 0.07 4.94
CA GLY A 225 -18.71 0.82 3.71
C GLY A 225 -18.68 2.33 3.88
N GLU A 226 -17.88 2.84 4.84
CA GLU A 226 -17.59 4.27 5.01
C GLU A 226 -16.32 4.71 4.25
N ALA A 227 -15.64 3.79 3.57
CA ALA A 227 -14.54 4.05 2.67
C ALA A 227 -14.77 3.36 1.32
N ASP A 228 -14.66 4.14 0.24
CA ASP A 228 -14.85 3.65 -1.11
C ASP A 228 -13.52 3.30 -1.82
N VAL A 229 -12.44 3.94 -1.36
CA VAL A 229 -11.08 3.70 -1.86
C VAL A 229 -10.19 3.34 -0.68
N VAL A 230 -9.46 2.22 -0.82
CA VAL A 230 -8.46 1.79 0.16
C VAL A 230 -7.07 1.94 -0.43
N VAL A 231 -6.23 2.76 0.18
CA VAL A 231 -4.82 2.91 -0.22
C VAL A 231 -3.94 2.28 0.83
N GLY A 232 -2.95 1.48 0.42
CA GLY A 232 -2.05 0.90 1.39
C GLY A 232 -0.91 0.10 0.81
N ALA A 233 -0.09 -0.44 1.71
CA ALA A 233 0.99 -1.35 1.35
C ALA A 233 0.43 -2.74 1.01
N ARG A 234 1.33 -3.73 0.83
CA ARG A 234 1.00 -5.13 0.53
C ARG A 234 -0.21 -5.71 1.29
N SER A 235 -0.30 -5.49 2.60
CA SER A 235 -1.36 -6.09 3.45
C SER A 235 -2.76 -5.52 3.21
N ALA A 236 -2.87 -4.35 2.56
CA ALA A 236 -4.15 -3.76 2.18
C ALA A 236 -4.91 -4.63 1.15
N VAL A 237 -4.23 -5.57 0.48
CA VAL A 237 -4.87 -6.58 -0.37
C VAL A 237 -5.87 -7.47 0.39
N PHE A 238 -5.88 -7.44 1.73
CA PHE A 238 -6.86 -8.14 2.58
C PHE A 238 -7.95 -7.26 3.17
N ALA A 239 -7.96 -5.95 2.84
CA ALA A 239 -8.97 -5.02 3.31
C ALA A 239 -10.38 -5.52 2.96
N PRO A 240 -11.37 -5.45 3.88
CA PRO A 240 -12.71 -6.02 3.70
C PRO A 240 -13.61 -5.13 2.84
N VAL A 241 -13.11 -4.73 1.67
CA VAL A 241 -13.77 -3.82 0.73
C VAL A 241 -15.07 -4.45 0.19
N PRO A 242 -16.24 -3.82 0.40
CA PRO A 242 -17.48 -4.26 -0.20
C PRO A 242 -17.44 -4.04 -1.72
N ARG A 243 -18.22 -4.81 -2.50
CA ARG A 243 -18.40 -4.64 -3.96
C ARG A 243 -17.13 -4.22 -4.72
N LEU A 244 -16.04 -4.96 -4.51
CA LEU A 244 -14.74 -4.68 -5.12
C LEU A 244 -14.84 -4.70 -6.65
N GLY A 245 -14.49 -3.59 -7.30
CA GLY A 245 -14.50 -3.45 -8.77
C GLY A 245 -13.13 -3.29 -9.40
N LEU A 246 -12.14 -2.80 -8.65
CA LEU A 246 -10.79 -2.56 -9.14
C LEU A 246 -9.74 -2.78 -8.05
N ILE A 247 -8.64 -3.43 -8.43
CA ILE A 247 -7.40 -3.39 -7.65
C ILE A 247 -6.29 -2.81 -8.53
N VAL A 248 -5.70 -1.70 -8.10
CA VAL A 248 -4.49 -1.12 -8.68
C VAL A 248 -3.28 -1.62 -7.89
N VAL A 249 -2.22 -2.01 -8.59
CA VAL A 249 -0.92 -2.35 -8.00
C VAL A 249 0.13 -1.49 -8.69
N ASP A 250 0.60 -0.46 -8.01
CA ASP A 250 1.66 0.40 -8.53
C ASP A 250 3.04 -0.20 -8.28
N GLU A 251 3.98 0.10 -9.17
CA GLU A 251 5.30 -0.53 -9.25
C GLU A 251 5.27 -2.04 -9.02
N GLU A 252 4.51 -2.76 -9.84
CA GLU A 252 4.21 -4.19 -9.64
C GLU A 252 5.45 -5.09 -9.52
N HIS A 253 6.59 -4.68 -10.08
CA HIS A 253 7.87 -5.37 -10.01
C HIS A 253 8.55 -5.29 -8.63
N GLU A 254 8.04 -4.43 -7.74
CA GLU A 254 8.76 -4.06 -6.52
C GLU A 254 8.79 -5.24 -5.52
N PRO A 255 9.97 -5.64 -5.01
CA PRO A 255 10.11 -6.82 -4.17
C PRO A 255 9.38 -6.79 -2.82
N SER A 256 9.05 -5.63 -2.24
CA SER A 256 8.31 -5.53 -0.97
C SER A 256 6.90 -6.13 -1.05
N TYR A 257 6.35 -6.32 -2.25
CA TYR A 257 5.14 -7.12 -2.43
C TYR A 257 5.31 -8.58 -2.04
N LYS A 258 6.53 -9.12 -2.01
CA LYS A 258 6.80 -10.46 -1.47
C LYS A 258 6.95 -10.41 0.05
N GLN A 259 6.18 -11.25 0.75
CA GLN A 259 6.34 -11.44 2.19
C GLN A 259 7.38 -12.51 2.51
N ASP A 260 8.32 -12.19 3.39
CA ASP A 260 9.39 -13.10 3.82
C ASP A 260 8.95 -14.07 4.94
N THR A 261 7.95 -13.68 5.73
CA THR A 261 7.39 -14.47 6.83
C THR A 261 6.12 -15.21 6.41
N VAL A 262 5.83 -16.35 7.04
CA VAL A 262 4.64 -17.14 6.70
C VAL A 262 3.35 -16.37 7.06
N PRO A 263 2.33 -16.32 6.18
CA PRO A 263 2.32 -16.81 4.80
C PRO A 263 3.23 -15.99 3.88
N ARG A 264 4.11 -16.66 3.12
CA ARG A 264 5.07 -16.02 2.20
C ARG A 264 4.42 -15.64 0.87
N TYR A 265 3.29 -14.93 0.92
CA TYR A 265 2.55 -14.57 -0.29
C TYR A 265 3.22 -13.40 -1.03
N ASN A 266 2.96 -13.31 -2.34
CA ASN A 266 3.20 -12.09 -3.12
C ASN A 266 1.89 -11.28 -3.22
N GLY A 267 1.91 -10.02 -2.78
CA GLY A 267 0.77 -9.11 -2.79
C GLY A 267 0.17 -8.87 -4.16
N ARG A 268 1.01 -8.77 -5.21
CA ARG A 268 0.56 -8.65 -6.60
C ARG A 268 -0.24 -9.88 -7.04
N ASP A 269 0.31 -11.07 -6.81
CA ASP A 269 -0.35 -12.30 -7.23
C ASP A 269 -1.65 -12.53 -6.45
N VAL A 270 -1.67 -12.19 -5.16
CA VAL A 270 -2.88 -12.18 -4.33
C VAL A 270 -3.89 -11.15 -4.84
N ALA A 271 -3.45 -9.97 -5.30
CA ALA A 271 -4.33 -8.95 -5.89
C ALA A 271 -4.99 -9.49 -7.16
N ILE A 272 -4.23 -10.08 -8.08
CA ILE A 272 -4.76 -10.70 -9.31
C ILE A 272 -5.79 -11.79 -8.94
N LYS A 273 -5.45 -12.69 -8.01
CA LYS A 273 -6.38 -13.73 -7.58
C LYS A 273 -7.63 -13.16 -6.93
N ARG A 274 -7.49 -12.15 -6.08
CA ARG A 274 -8.61 -11.48 -5.43
C ARG A 274 -9.52 -10.80 -6.45
N ALA A 275 -8.94 -10.15 -7.47
CA ALA A 275 -9.69 -9.55 -8.56
C ALA A 275 -10.48 -10.63 -9.33
N GLN A 276 -9.86 -11.78 -9.61
CA GLN A 276 -10.52 -12.92 -10.23
C GLN A 276 -11.72 -13.41 -9.41
N LEU A 277 -11.54 -13.65 -8.11
CA LEU A 277 -12.61 -14.11 -7.22
C LEU A 277 -13.75 -13.09 -7.05
N SER A 278 -13.47 -11.80 -7.29
CA SER A 278 -14.45 -10.72 -7.13
C SER A 278 -15.06 -10.26 -8.45
N SER A 279 -14.70 -10.87 -9.59
CA SER A 279 -15.02 -10.36 -10.94
C SER A 279 -14.66 -8.88 -11.11
N ALA A 280 -13.52 -8.50 -10.54
CA ALA A 280 -12.97 -7.15 -10.60
C ALA A 280 -11.85 -7.07 -11.63
N HIS A 281 -11.52 -5.85 -12.05
CA HIS A 281 -10.35 -5.60 -12.88
C HIS A 281 -9.10 -5.44 -12.02
N CYS A 282 -7.94 -5.90 -12.51
CA CYS A 282 -6.64 -5.66 -11.87
C CYS A 282 -5.74 -4.83 -12.78
N LEU A 283 -5.38 -3.63 -12.34
CA LEU A 283 -4.50 -2.73 -13.07
C LEU A 283 -3.11 -2.76 -12.44
N LEU A 284 -2.13 -3.27 -13.18
CA LEU A 284 -0.74 -3.37 -12.75
C LEU A 284 0.05 -2.25 -13.42
N GLY A 285 0.74 -1.44 -12.64
CA GLY A 285 1.51 -0.32 -13.16
C GLY A 285 2.99 -0.52 -12.97
N SER A 286 3.80 -0.23 -14.01
CA SER A 286 5.24 -0.14 -13.84
C SER A 286 5.97 0.56 -14.98
N ALA A 287 7.11 1.18 -14.66
CA ALA A 287 8.11 1.58 -15.65
C ALA A 287 9.10 0.47 -16.02
N THR A 288 9.22 -0.57 -15.20
CA THR A 288 10.08 -1.73 -15.44
C THR A 288 9.32 -3.01 -15.09
N PRO A 289 8.36 -3.42 -15.93
CA PRO A 289 7.53 -4.59 -15.64
C PRO A 289 8.35 -5.85 -15.41
N SER A 290 7.84 -6.68 -14.51
CA SER A 290 8.39 -7.99 -14.23
C SER A 290 8.25 -8.91 -15.44
N LEU A 291 9.22 -9.83 -15.60
CA LEU A 291 9.25 -10.75 -16.72
C LEU A 291 8.04 -11.69 -16.72
N GLU A 292 7.57 -12.09 -15.54
CA GLU A 292 6.37 -12.89 -15.38
C GLU A 292 5.10 -12.19 -15.87
N MET A 293 4.95 -10.88 -15.64
CA MET A 293 3.77 -10.14 -16.11
C MET A 293 3.83 -9.91 -17.62
N LEU A 294 5.02 -9.64 -18.17
CA LEU A 294 5.21 -9.58 -19.62
C LEU A 294 4.90 -10.91 -20.29
N SER A 295 5.36 -12.02 -19.71
CA SER A 295 5.07 -13.38 -20.21
C SER A 295 3.57 -13.70 -20.12
N ASN A 296 2.91 -13.32 -19.02
CA ASN A 296 1.47 -13.49 -18.87
C ASN A 296 0.68 -12.70 -19.92
N CYS A 297 1.04 -11.45 -20.20
CA CYS A 297 0.39 -10.65 -21.25
C CYS A 297 0.56 -11.22 -22.65
N ARG A 298 1.61 -12.00 -22.89
CA ARG A 298 1.84 -12.69 -24.19
C ARG A 298 1.05 -13.98 -24.33
N SER A 299 0.78 -14.67 -23.23
CA SER A 299 0.31 -16.07 -23.25
C SER A 299 -1.09 -16.28 -22.67
N LYS A 300 -1.60 -15.37 -21.83
CA LYS A 300 -2.87 -15.55 -21.11
C LYS A 300 -3.95 -14.63 -21.67
N LYS A 301 -5.09 -15.22 -22.01
CA LYS A 301 -6.27 -14.53 -22.57
C LYS A 301 -6.76 -13.32 -21.77
N HIS A 302 -6.65 -13.36 -20.44
CA HIS A 302 -7.18 -12.31 -19.55
C HIS A 302 -6.17 -11.21 -19.22
N PHE A 303 -4.98 -11.23 -19.83
CA PHE A 303 -3.91 -10.28 -19.57
C PHE A 303 -3.65 -9.42 -20.79
N ASN A 304 -3.75 -8.10 -20.63
CA ASN A 304 -3.52 -7.12 -21.69
C ASN A 304 -2.32 -6.25 -21.35
N LEU A 305 -1.52 -5.91 -22.35
CA LEU A 305 -0.40 -4.97 -22.22
C LEU A 305 -0.79 -3.64 -22.87
N VAL A 306 -0.71 -2.55 -22.09
CA VAL A 306 -0.92 -1.17 -22.56
C VAL A 306 0.38 -0.41 -22.33
N ARG A 307 0.90 0.26 -23.36
CA ARG A 307 2.18 0.98 -23.29
C ARG A 307 1.99 2.49 -23.24
N LEU A 308 2.79 3.17 -22.41
CA LEU A 308 2.89 4.63 -22.36
C LEU A 308 4.37 5.04 -22.58
N PRO A 309 4.83 5.11 -23.85
CA PRO A 309 6.23 5.35 -24.16
C PRO A 309 6.70 6.78 -23.86
N LYS A 310 5.78 7.76 -23.82
CA LYS A 310 6.11 9.18 -23.66
C LYS A 310 5.95 9.65 -22.22
N ARG A 311 6.86 10.53 -21.77
CA ARG A 311 6.68 11.29 -20.53
C ARG A 311 5.57 12.33 -20.72
N VAL A 312 4.89 12.70 -19.64
CA VAL A 312 3.96 13.83 -19.63
C VAL A 312 4.67 15.08 -20.14
N MET A 313 3.91 15.95 -20.82
CA MET A 313 4.44 17.18 -21.42
C MET A 313 5.55 16.95 -22.46
N ASN A 314 5.71 15.73 -22.98
CA ASN A 314 6.80 15.37 -23.92
C ASN A 314 8.20 15.73 -23.41
N LEU A 315 8.43 15.63 -22.09
CA LEU A 315 9.76 15.83 -21.52
C LEU A 315 10.77 14.83 -22.12
N PRO A 316 11.99 15.27 -22.49
CA PRO A 316 12.99 14.39 -23.08
C PRO A 316 13.47 13.32 -22.08
N MET A 317 13.93 12.20 -22.62
CA MET A 317 14.63 11.18 -21.84
C MET A 317 16.05 11.67 -21.49
N PRO A 318 16.63 11.26 -20.35
CA PRO A 318 18.00 11.59 -20.02
C PRO A 318 18.97 11.00 -21.06
N GLU A 319 20.07 11.72 -21.31
CA GLU A 319 21.15 11.22 -22.16
C GLU A 319 21.90 10.09 -21.44
N MET A 320 22.09 8.97 -22.13
CA MET A 320 22.76 7.79 -21.60
C MET A 320 24.05 7.55 -22.38
N LYS A 321 25.18 7.42 -21.68
CA LYS A 321 26.49 7.10 -22.28
C LYS A 321 26.99 5.77 -21.73
N LEU A 322 27.32 4.84 -22.62
CA LEU A 322 27.98 3.58 -22.27
C LEU A 322 29.49 3.80 -22.31
N ILE A 323 30.14 3.72 -21.16
CA ILE A 323 31.60 3.81 -21.07
C ILE A 323 32.18 2.41 -21.03
N ASP A 324 33.06 2.15 -21.98
CA ASP A 324 33.80 0.90 -22.01
C ASP A 324 34.97 0.95 -21.01
N MET A 325 34.89 0.10 -19.99
CA MET A 325 35.94 -0.01 -18.97
C MET A 325 37.12 -0.87 -19.46
N ARG A 326 37.11 -1.43 -20.67
CA ARG A 326 38.17 -2.34 -21.15
C ARG A 326 39.53 -1.67 -21.29
N ASP A 327 39.56 -0.39 -21.68
CA ASP A 327 40.78 0.31 -22.12
C ASP A 327 41.44 1.18 -21.03
N GLY A 328 40.78 1.39 -19.88
CA GLY A 328 41.19 2.38 -18.87
C GLY A 328 42.02 1.87 -17.68
N PHE A 329 42.54 0.64 -17.70
CA PHE A 329 43.15 0.01 -16.52
C PHE A 329 44.68 0.23 -16.36
N SER A 330 45.29 1.16 -17.07
CA SER A 330 46.76 1.18 -17.23
C SER A 330 47.54 2.25 -16.47
N THR A 331 46.94 2.95 -15.51
CA THR A 331 47.69 3.94 -14.73
C THR A 331 47.50 3.74 -13.23
N HIS A 332 48.54 3.21 -12.58
CA HIS A 332 48.79 3.13 -11.13
C HIS A 332 48.18 1.92 -10.37
N ASN A 333 49.05 0.95 -10.01
CA ASN A 333 48.94 0.01 -8.88
C ASN A 333 47.53 -0.44 -8.38
N GLY A 334 46.58 -0.77 -9.26
CA GLY A 334 45.26 -1.23 -8.84
C GLY A 334 44.23 -1.40 -9.97
N LEU A 335 43.02 -1.80 -9.60
CA LEU A 335 41.83 -1.80 -10.48
C LEU A 335 41.08 -0.48 -10.26
N ASP A 336 41.04 0.39 -11.26
CA ASP A 336 40.24 1.62 -11.22
C ASP A 336 38.75 1.29 -11.40
N LEU A 337 37.96 1.56 -10.36
CA LEU A 337 36.52 1.30 -10.33
C LEU A 337 35.69 2.44 -10.95
N ILE A 338 36.31 3.59 -11.21
CA ILE A 338 35.69 4.79 -11.78
C ILE A 338 36.49 5.18 -13.02
N SER A 339 35.84 5.28 -14.17
CA SER A 339 36.50 5.72 -15.39
C SER A 339 36.82 7.21 -15.35
N GLU A 340 37.85 7.62 -16.10
CA GLU A 340 38.22 9.04 -16.22
C GLU A 340 37.04 9.92 -16.70
N PRO A 341 36.22 9.53 -17.71
CA PRO A 341 35.02 10.30 -18.07
C PRO A 341 34.02 10.44 -16.93
N LEU A 342 33.80 9.38 -16.13
CA LEU A 342 32.90 9.43 -14.98
C LEU A 342 33.47 10.33 -13.87
N ALA A 343 34.78 10.24 -13.60
CA ALA A 343 35.46 11.08 -12.63
C ALA A 343 35.33 12.57 -13.00
N GLY A 344 35.56 12.93 -14.27
CA GLY A 344 35.37 14.29 -14.77
C GLY A 344 33.95 14.81 -14.56
N CYS A 345 32.93 14.02 -14.95
CA CYS A 345 31.53 14.39 -14.72
C CYS A 345 31.20 14.56 -13.23
N LEU A 346 31.71 13.69 -12.35
CA LEU A 346 31.51 13.81 -10.90
C LEU A 346 32.14 15.11 -10.36
N SER A 347 33.35 15.44 -10.79
CA SER A 347 34.03 16.68 -10.41
C SER A 347 33.22 17.92 -10.82
N GLU A 348 32.64 17.94 -12.02
CA GLU A 348 31.78 19.03 -12.48
C GLU A 348 30.51 19.17 -11.65
N VAL A 349 29.81 18.06 -11.37
CA VAL A 349 28.60 18.05 -10.53
C VAL A 349 28.90 18.59 -9.13
N LEU A 350 30.02 18.15 -8.53
CA LEU A 350 30.44 18.63 -7.21
C LEU A 350 30.86 20.10 -7.22
N ALA A 351 31.55 20.56 -8.27
CA ALA A 351 31.93 21.97 -8.43
C ALA A 351 30.70 22.89 -8.51
N LYS A 352 29.60 22.41 -9.13
CA LYS A 352 28.30 23.09 -9.17
C LYS A 352 27.49 22.99 -7.86
N LYS A 353 28.02 22.30 -6.84
CA LYS A 353 27.31 21.98 -5.58
C LYS A 353 26.01 21.19 -5.80
N GLU A 354 25.96 20.41 -6.87
CA GLU A 354 24.86 19.51 -7.17
C GLU A 354 25.11 18.11 -6.55
N GLN A 355 24.14 17.21 -6.67
CA GLN A 355 24.24 15.86 -6.12
C GLN A 355 24.40 14.83 -7.23
N ALA A 356 25.37 13.92 -7.05
CA ALA A 356 25.52 12.72 -7.86
C ALA A 356 25.10 11.48 -7.08
N ILE A 357 24.46 10.52 -7.76
CA ILE A 357 24.11 9.22 -7.19
C ILE A 357 24.92 8.15 -7.90
N LEU A 358 25.75 7.43 -7.14
CA LEU A 358 26.49 6.26 -7.62
C LEU A 358 25.81 4.99 -7.14
N LEU A 359 25.37 4.16 -8.09
CA LEU A 359 24.75 2.88 -7.80
C LEU A 359 25.79 1.76 -7.87
N LEU A 360 25.93 1.03 -6.77
CA LEU A 360 26.78 -0.14 -6.65
C LEU A 360 25.93 -1.36 -6.30
N ASN A 361 26.29 -2.53 -6.81
CA ASN A 361 25.64 -3.77 -6.42
C ASN A 361 25.76 -3.99 -4.89
N ARG A 362 24.69 -4.53 -4.29
CA ARG A 362 24.53 -4.69 -2.82
C ARG A 362 25.69 -5.46 -2.17
N ARG A 363 25.94 -5.20 -0.88
CA ARG A 363 26.99 -5.86 -0.05
C ARG A 363 26.85 -7.40 -0.05
N GLY A 364 27.89 -8.06 -0.55
CA GLY A 364 28.16 -9.51 -0.56
C GLY A 364 29.49 -9.73 -1.31
N TYR A 365 30.31 -10.71 -0.92
CA TYR A 365 31.61 -10.98 -1.57
C TYR A 365 31.42 -11.28 -3.07
N SER A 366 32.42 -10.96 -3.91
CA SER A 366 32.41 -11.09 -5.39
C SER A 366 31.52 -12.24 -5.88
N ASN A 367 30.38 -11.89 -6.47
CA ASN A 367 29.43 -12.86 -7.03
C ASN A 367 29.99 -13.60 -8.26
N PHE A 368 31.12 -13.16 -8.78
CA PHE A 368 31.86 -13.82 -9.85
C PHE A 368 33.35 -13.43 -9.77
N VAL A 369 34.20 -14.29 -10.33
CA VAL A 369 35.63 -14.04 -10.52
C VAL A 369 35.91 -13.97 -12.01
N PHE A 370 36.61 -12.92 -12.43
CA PHE A 370 37.09 -12.80 -13.81
C PHE A 370 38.53 -12.31 -13.84
N CYS A 371 39.26 -12.67 -14.90
CA CYS A 371 40.61 -12.18 -15.16
C CYS A 371 40.54 -10.76 -15.76
N PRO A 372 41.14 -9.72 -15.14
CA PRO A 372 41.13 -8.37 -15.71
C PRO A 372 41.88 -8.25 -17.04
N ALA A 373 42.86 -9.12 -17.31
CA ALA A 373 43.63 -9.09 -18.56
C ALA A 373 42.86 -9.73 -19.73
N CYS A 374 42.42 -10.99 -19.58
CA CYS A 374 41.78 -11.74 -20.67
C CYS A 374 40.25 -11.81 -20.59
N LYS A 375 39.65 -11.22 -19.55
CA LYS A 375 38.20 -11.16 -19.29
C LYS A 375 37.50 -12.51 -19.10
N HIS A 376 38.26 -13.60 -18.98
CA HIS A 376 37.71 -14.93 -18.73
C HIS A 376 37.03 -14.99 -17.35
N THR A 377 35.77 -15.43 -17.32
CA THR A 377 35.00 -15.73 -16.12
C THR A 377 35.18 -17.19 -15.72
N LEU A 378 35.35 -17.46 -14.42
CA LEU A 378 35.42 -18.85 -13.94
C LEU A 378 34.02 -19.45 -13.87
N HIS A 379 33.75 -20.50 -14.65
CA HIS A 379 32.48 -21.24 -14.63
C HIS A 379 32.56 -22.53 -13.83
N CYS A 380 31.42 -22.98 -13.32
CA CYS A 380 31.28 -24.31 -12.73
C CYS A 380 31.49 -25.39 -13.81
N ARG A 381 32.10 -26.51 -13.42
CA ARG A 381 32.34 -27.64 -14.35
C ARG A 381 31.12 -28.51 -14.56
N ASN A 382 30.12 -28.39 -13.68
CA ASN A 382 28.92 -29.22 -13.65
C ASN A 382 27.69 -28.48 -14.19
N CYS A 383 27.76 -27.15 -14.31
CA CYS A 383 26.69 -26.32 -14.85
C CYS A 383 27.25 -24.98 -15.36
N ASP A 384 26.51 -24.26 -16.18
CA ASP A 384 26.98 -23.04 -16.87
C ASP A 384 26.96 -21.75 -16.00
N VAL A 385 27.01 -21.89 -14.66
CA VAL A 385 26.99 -20.75 -13.74
C VAL A 385 28.41 -20.29 -13.39
N THR A 386 28.59 -18.99 -13.13
CA THR A 386 29.87 -18.44 -12.66
C THR A 386 30.17 -18.86 -11.22
N LEU A 387 31.44 -19.11 -10.92
CA LEU A 387 31.91 -19.43 -9.57
C LEU A 387 31.89 -18.20 -8.66
N THR A 388 31.29 -18.35 -7.47
CA THR A 388 31.27 -17.31 -6.41
C THR A 388 32.55 -17.36 -5.58
N PHE A 389 33.17 -16.19 -5.35
CA PHE A 389 34.36 -16.12 -4.50
C PHE A 389 33.99 -16.07 -3.02
N HIS A 390 34.35 -17.12 -2.29
CA HIS A 390 34.24 -17.15 -0.83
C HIS A 390 35.62 -16.90 -0.19
N LYS A 391 35.84 -15.67 0.29
CA LYS A 391 37.07 -15.33 1.03
C LYS A 391 37.09 -16.08 2.36
N SER A 392 38.05 -16.99 2.54
CA SER A 392 38.27 -17.66 3.82
C SER A 392 38.73 -16.64 4.88
N LYS A 393 38.16 -16.71 6.09
CA LYS A 393 38.61 -15.88 7.24
C LYS A 393 40.03 -16.24 7.71
N VAL A 394 40.43 -17.50 7.50
CA VAL A 394 41.78 -17.99 7.81
C VAL A 394 42.56 -18.05 6.49
N PRO A 395 43.73 -17.38 6.37
CA PRO A 395 44.62 -17.56 5.24
C PRO A 395 44.97 -19.05 5.14
N ARG A 396 44.54 -19.72 4.08
CA ARG A 396 45.00 -21.08 3.79
C ARG A 396 46.46 -21.00 3.33
N PRO A 397 47.31 -22.00 3.62
CA PRO A 397 48.71 -22.01 3.22
C PRO A 397 48.84 -21.74 1.71
N GLN A 398 49.88 -20.98 1.33
CA GLN A 398 50.09 -20.32 0.03
C GLN A 398 50.01 -21.21 -1.23
N ARG A 399 49.94 -22.54 -1.10
CA ARG A 399 49.85 -23.45 -2.25
C ARG A 399 48.54 -24.23 -2.21
N MET A 400 47.51 -23.66 -2.81
CA MET A 400 46.28 -24.37 -3.13
C MET A 400 46.30 -24.76 -4.61
N ARG A 401 46.42 -26.06 -4.91
CA ARG A 401 46.17 -26.58 -6.25
C ARG A 401 44.66 -26.49 -6.48
N THR A 402 44.20 -25.58 -7.33
CA THR A 402 42.79 -25.52 -7.70
C THR A 402 42.44 -26.74 -8.57
N VAL A 403 41.19 -27.18 -8.48
CA VAL A 403 40.67 -28.35 -9.25
C VAL A 403 40.78 -28.08 -10.77
N THR A 404 40.94 -26.82 -11.17
CA THR A 404 41.14 -26.37 -12.55
C THR A 404 42.53 -26.59 -13.13
N GLY A 405 43.50 -27.08 -12.37
CA GLY A 405 44.89 -27.03 -12.80
C GLY A 405 45.41 -25.58 -12.81
N LYS A 406 46.69 -25.43 -13.11
CA LYS A 406 47.40 -24.14 -13.17
C LYS A 406 46.75 -23.25 -14.24
N HIS A 407 45.77 -22.43 -13.85
CA HIS A 407 45.45 -21.19 -14.57
C HIS A 407 46.33 -20.02 -14.11
N ILE A 408 47.47 -20.36 -13.52
CA ILE A 408 48.63 -19.49 -13.33
C ILE A 408 49.83 -20.40 -13.61
N ASP A 409 50.21 -20.50 -14.87
CA ASP A 409 51.60 -20.61 -15.33
C ASP A 409 51.63 -20.46 -16.86
N TYR A 410 52.37 -19.41 -17.27
CA TYR A 410 52.67 -18.85 -18.60
C TYR A 410 51.60 -17.98 -19.26
#